data_AF-A0A948MYL5-F1
#
_entry.id   AF-A0A948MYL5-F1
#
_cell.length_a   1.000
_cell.length_b   1.000
_cell.length_c   1.000
_cell.angle_alpha   90.00
_cell.angle_beta   90.00
_cell.angle_gamma   90.00
#
_symmetry.space_group_name_H-M   'P 1'
#
loop_
_entity.id
_entity.type
_entity.pdbx_description
1 polymer ?
#
loop_
_entity_poly.entity_id
_entity_poly.type
_entity_poly.pdbx_seq_one_letter_code
_entity_poly.pdbx_strand_id
1 'polypeptide(L)'
;MSLAEDLTEAANDELDRAMTLGWAQLAKHTPWGDTFEGFTPEGREVCFERAYMWEGELGGDIRVEVNVYESRAFEDGVRLTRNIAKDGSDE
;
A
#
# COMPACT_ATOMS: atom_id res chain seq x y z
N MET A 1 -21.92 4.51 1.08
CA MET A 1 -20.98 3.77 0.22
C MET A 1 -21.10 2.28 0.53
N SER A 2 -20.73 1.35 -0.34
CA SER A 2 -20.60 -0.06 0.08
C SER A 2 -19.30 -0.28 0.86
N LEU A 3 -19.20 -1.37 1.62
CA LEU A 3 -17.97 -1.72 2.36
C LEU A 3 -16.77 -1.79 1.42
N ALA A 4 -16.90 -2.50 0.29
CA ALA A 4 -15.81 -2.67 -0.67
C ALA A 4 -15.37 -1.33 -1.28
N GLU A 5 -16.32 -0.45 -1.61
CA GLU A 5 -16.01 0.88 -2.13
C GLU A 5 -15.28 1.74 -1.07
N ASP A 6 -15.73 1.72 0.20
CA ASP A 6 -15.13 2.47 1.32
C ASP A 6 -13.71 1.99 1.65
N LEU A 7 -13.50 0.66 1.70
CA LEU A 7 -12.16 0.08 1.84
C LEU A 7 -11.26 0.42 0.65
N THR A 8 -11.82 0.47 -0.56
CA THR A 8 -11.08 0.84 -1.77
C THR A 8 -10.62 2.29 -1.73
N GLU A 9 -11.47 3.22 -1.28
CA GLU A 9 -11.04 4.62 -1.09
C GLU A 9 -9.94 4.72 -0.04
N ALA A 10 -10.07 4.07 1.12
CA ALA A 10 -9.04 4.05 2.15
C ALA A 10 -7.71 3.47 1.63
N ALA A 11 -7.76 2.38 0.85
CA ALA A 11 -6.58 1.77 0.25
C ALA A 11 -5.91 2.67 -0.79
N ASN A 12 -6.69 3.38 -1.61
CA ASN A 12 -6.14 4.34 -2.58
C ASN A 12 -5.45 5.51 -1.87
N ASP A 13 -6.07 6.04 -0.82
CA ASP A 13 -5.53 7.15 -0.03
C ASP A 13 -4.18 6.77 0.60
N GLU A 14 -4.10 5.59 1.20
CA GLU A 14 -2.85 5.10 1.79
C GLU A 14 -1.82 4.72 0.72
N LEU A 15 -2.23 4.17 -0.43
CA LEU A 15 -1.33 3.90 -1.54
C LEU A 15 -0.73 5.21 -2.09
N ASP A 16 -1.53 6.27 -2.23
CA ASP A 16 -1.03 7.59 -2.66
C ASP A 16 0.01 8.14 -1.67
N ARG A 17 -0.26 8.04 -0.37
CA ARG A 17 0.71 8.42 0.68
C ARG A 17 1.99 7.60 0.63
N ALA A 18 1.88 6.28 0.44
CA ALA A 18 3.04 5.39 0.32
C ALA A 18 3.92 5.73 -0.89
N MET A 19 3.32 6.27 -1.96
CA MET A 19 4.00 6.70 -3.18
C MET A 19 4.70 8.06 -3.08
N THR A 20 4.56 8.78 -1.97
CA THR A 20 5.18 10.12 -1.80
C THR A 20 6.71 10.08 -1.66
N LEU A 21 7.28 8.95 -1.23
CA LEU A 21 8.73 8.76 -1.15
C LEU A 21 9.27 8.20 -2.47
N GLY A 22 10.31 8.84 -3.01
CA GLY A 22 10.95 8.37 -4.24
C GLY A 22 11.81 7.11 -4.02
N TRP A 23 12.08 6.40 -5.13
CA TRP A 23 12.85 5.16 -5.15
C TRP A 23 14.14 5.22 -4.32
N ALA A 24 14.95 6.28 -4.49
CA ALA A 24 16.25 6.39 -3.83
C ALA A 24 16.18 6.46 -2.29
N GLN A 25 15.05 6.92 -1.74
CA GLN A 25 14.82 6.94 -0.29
C GLN A 25 14.37 5.56 0.18
N LEU A 26 13.39 4.96 -0.50
CA LEU A 26 12.82 3.66 -0.12
C LEU A 26 13.77 2.49 -0.36
N ALA A 27 14.63 2.55 -1.39
CA ALA A 27 15.60 1.51 -1.73
C ALA A 27 16.53 1.13 -0.57
N LYS A 28 16.84 2.10 0.31
CA LYS A 28 17.70 1.88 1.49
C LYS A 28 17.04 1.05 2.58
N HIS A 29 15.71 0.98 2.56
CA HIS A 29 14.89 0.28 3.53
C HIS A 29 14.20 -0.94 2.91
N THR A 30 14.18 -1.07 1.59
CA THR A 30 13.49 -2.15 0.88
C THR A 30 14.31 -3.46 0.93
N PRO A 31 13.72 -4.61 1.32
CA PRO A 31 12.31 -4.81 1.62
C PRO A 31 11.91 -4.41 3.05
N TRP A 32 10.71 -3.85 3.21
CA TRP A 32 10.14 -3.48 4.50
C TRP A 32 8.61 -3.51 4.46
N GLY A 33 7.97 -3.69 5.62
CA GLY A 33 6.54 -3.53 5.75
C GLY A 33 6.11 -3.23 7.18
N ASP A 34 4.91 -2.69 7.31
CA ASP A 34 4.28 -2.33 8.58
C ASP A 34 2.78 -2.61 8.58
N THR A 35 2.24 -2.77 9.78
CA THR A 35 0.80 -2.92 10.02
C THR A 35 0.38 -1.91 11.07
N PHE A 36 -0.72 -1.21 10.84
CA PHE A 36 -1.29 -0.25 11.79
C PHE A 36 -2.81 -0.17 11.67
N GLU A 37 -3.46 0.37 12.70
CA GLU A 37 -4.91 0.58 12.74
C GLU A 37 -5.25 2.01 12.30
N GLY A 38 -6.41 2.19 11.67
CA GLY A 38 -6.90 3.49 11.25
C GLY A 38 -8.38 3.48 10.90
N PHE A 39 -8.82 4.52 10.19
CA PHE A 39 -10.22 4.69 9.83
C PHE A 39 -10.38 4.88 8.32
N THR A 40 -11.45 4.31 7.77
CA THR A 40 -11.91 4.59 6.40
C THR A 40 -12.59 5.97 6.31
N PRO A 41 -12.86 6.48 5.09
CA PRO A 41 -13.64 7.71 4.91
C PRO A 41 -15.03 7.70 5.57
N GLU A 42 -15.74 6.57 5.59
CA GLU A 42 -17.00 6.43 6.34
C GLU A 42 -16.81 6.25 7.87
N GLY A 43 -15.56 6.25 8.36
CA GLY A 43 -15.23 6.21 9.78
C GLY A 43 -15.17 4.80 10.38
N ARG A 44 -14.96 3.76 9.56
CA ARG A 44 -14.85 2.36 10.04
C ARG A 44 -13.45 2.07 10.52
N GLU A 45 -13.32 1.38 11.65
CA GLU A 45 -12.05 0.86 12.15
C GLU A 45 -11.53 -0.26 11.25
N VAL A 46 -10.31 -0.09 10.74
CA VAL A 46 -9.66 -1.04 9.83
C VAL A 46 -8.18 -1.17 10.15
N CYS A 47 -7.59 -2.27 9.69
CA CYS A 47 -6.16 -2.48 9.66
C CYS A 47 -5.62 -2.14 8.27
N PHE A 48 -4.50 -1.43 8.25
CA PHE A 48 -3.68 -1.19 7.06
C PHE A 48 -2.43 -2.04 7.16
N GLU A 49 -2.12 -2.80 6.12
CA GLU A 49 -0.80 -3.38 5.90
C GLU A 49 -0.17 -2.70 4.70
N ARG A 50 1.07 -2.26 4.84
CA ARG A 50 1.84 -1.65 3.78
C ARG A 50 3.15 -2.39 3.63
N ALA A 51 3.48 -2.77 2.40
CA ALA A 51 4.71 -3.49 2.10
C ALA A 51 5.42 -2.86 0.90
N TYR A 52 6.74 -2.76 1.01
CA TYR A 52 7.67 -2.35 -0.04
C TYR A 52 8.57 -3.54 -0.36
N MET A 53 8.50 -4.03 -1.58
CA MET A 53 9.22 -5.22 -2.03
C MET A 53 9.97 -4.92 -3.32
N TRP A 54 11.09 -5.59 -3.53
CA TRP A 54 11.77 -5.54 -4.83
C TRP A 54 10.93 -6.25 -5.88
N GLU A 55 10.67 -5.56 -6.99
CA GLU A 55 10.08 -6.15 -8.19
C GLU A 55 11.18 -6.78 -9.04
N GLY A 56 11.07 -8.09 -9.30
CA GLY A 56 12.09 -8.83 -10.03
C GLY A 56 13.34 -9.11 -9.20
N GLU A 57 14.36 -8.25 -9.30
CA GLU A 57 15.67 -8.43 -8.66
C GLU A 57 15.96 -7.41 -7.56
N LEU A 58 16.88 -7.74 -6.65
CA LEU A 58 17.33 -6.82 -5.61
C LEU A 58 17.91 -5.54 -6.23
N GLY A 59 17.35 -4.38 -5.87
CA GLY A 59 17.75 -3.11 -6.46
C GLY A 59 17.07 -2.78 -7.79
N GLY A 60 16.02 -3.52 -8.17
CA GLY A 60 15.08 -3.21 -9.26
C GLY A 60 14.02 -2.18 -8.84
N ASP A 61 12.84 -2.21 -9.46
CA ASP A 61 11.72 -1.36 -9.04
C ASP A 61 11.20 -1.75 -7.66
N ILE A 62 10.45 -0.86 -7.02
CA ILE A 62 9.84 -1.14 -5.72
C ILE A 62 8.34 -1.32 -5.93
N ARG A 63 7.84 -2.53 -5.70
CA ARG A 63 6.41 -2.80 -5.60
C ARG A 63 5.93 -2.38 -4.22
N VAL A 64 4.99 -1.44 -4.21
CA VAL A 64 4.23 -1.03 -3.03
C VAL A 64 2.91 -1.80 -3.03
N GLU A 65 2.62 -2.48 -1.94
CA GLU A 65 1.34 -3.15 -1.69
C GLU A 65 0.68 -2.53 -0.46
N VAL A 66 -0.59 -2.17 -0.58
CA VAL A 66 -1.44 -1.71 0.51
C VAL A 66 -2.64 -2.63 0.60
N ASN A 67 -2.86 -3.22 1.77
CA ASN A 67 -4.02 -4.06 2.07
C ASN A 67 -4.83 -3.41 3.20
N VAL A 68 -6.13 -3.22 3.00
CA VAL A 68 -7.04 -2.60 3.98
C VAL A 68 -8.20 -3.54 4.27
N TYR A 69 -8.39 -3.87 5.55
CA TYR A 69 -9.38 -4.86 5.97
C TYR A 69 -9.92 -4.56 7.36
N GLU A 70 -11.15 -5.01 7.65
CA GLU A 70 -11.62 -5.08 9.05
C GLU A 70 -10.84 -6.17 9.79
N SER A 71 -10.43 -5.95 11.03
CA SER A 71 -9.57 -6.89 11.79
C SER A 71 -10.16 -8.31 11.91
N ARG A 72 -11.48 -8.44 11.77
CA ARG A 72 -12.22 -9.71 11.81
C ARG A 72 -12.45 -10.38 10.45
N ALA A 73 -12.12 -9.71 9.35
CA ALA A 73 -12.46 -10.11 7.98
C ALA A 73 -11.31 -9.77 7.01
N PHE A 74 -10.13 -10.33 7.27
CA PHE A 74 -8.93 -10.13 6.44
C PHE A 74 -9.15 -10.52 4.98
N GLU A 75 -9.82 -11.64 4.74
CA GLU A 75 -10.04 -12.21 3.40
C GLU A 75 -10.97 -11.34 2.53
N ASP A 76 -11.81 -10.51 3.16
CA ASP A 76 -12.71 -9.56 2.50
C ASP A 76 -12.07 -8.17 2.31
N GLY A 77 -10.77 -8.04 2.61
CA GLY A 77 -10.01 -6.81 2.46
C GLY A 77 -9.80 -6.38 1.00
N VAL A 78 -9.40 -5.12 0.82
CA VAL A 78 -9.00 -4.58 -0.48
C VAL A 78 -7.48 -4.46 -0.51
N ARG A 79 -6.87 -5.08 -1.51
CA ARG A 79 -5.44 -5.00 -1.79
C ARG A 79 -5.18 -4.26 -3.08
N LEU A 80 -4.37 -3.21 -3.00
CA LEU A 80 -3.91 -2.44 -4.15
C LEU A 80 -2.39 -2.48 -4.25
N THR A 81 -1.88 -2.41 -5.48
CA THR A 81 -0.44 -2.39 -5.75
C THR A 81 -0.08 -1.28 -6.73
N ARG A 82 1.11 -0.70 -6.57
CA ARG A 82 1.73 0.21 -7.54
C ARG A 82 3.24 0.07 -7.50
N ASN A 83 3.91 0.38 -8.60
CA ASN A 83 5.35 0.29 -8.70
C ASN A 83 5.98 1.68 -8.66
N ILE A 84 7.12 1.79 -7.98
CA ILE A 84 8.00 2.95 -8.03
C ILE A 84 9.20 2.55 -8.88
N ALA A 85 9.29 3.12 -10.08
CA ALA A 85 10.35 2.86 -11.03
C ALA A 85 11.71 3.37 -10.51
N LYS A 86 12.76 2.58 -10.69
CA LYS A 86 14.14 2.97 -10.32
C LYS A 86 14.65 4.17 -11.13
N ASP A 87 14.36 4.21 -12.42
CA ASP A 87 14.88 5.21 -13.36
C ASP A 87 13.89 6.36 -13.62
N GLY A 88 12.74 6.38 -12.94
CA GLY A 88 11.70 7.39 -13.14
C GLY A 88 10.89 7.23 -14.43
N SER A 89 11.01 6.09 -15.12
CA SER A 89 10.13 5.73 -16.22
C SER A 89 8.76 5.35 -15.68
N ASP A 90 7.84 6.31 -15.66
CA ASP A 90 6.41 6.05 -15.70
C ASP A 90 6.13 5.52 -17.12
N GLU A 91 5.82 4.23 -17.28
CA GLU A 91 5.28 3.69 -18.55
C GLU A 91 3.78 4.03 -18.69
#